data_AF-A0A356XIP4-F1
#
_entry.id   AF-A0A356XIP4-F1
#
_cell.length_a   1.000
_cell.length_b   1.000
_cell.length_c   1.000
_cell.angle_alpha   90.00
_cell.angle_beta   90.00
_cell.angle_gamma   90.00
#
_symmetry.space_group_name_H-M   'P 1'
#
loop_
_entity.id
_entity.type
_entity.pdbx_description
1 polymer ?
#
loop_
_entity_poly.entity_id
_entity_poly.type
_entity_poly.pdbx_seq_one_letter_code
_entity_poly.pdbx_strand_id
1 'polypeptide(L)'
;RHAEELQRMGADIRMQGPVAVIRGVDRLTGAEVGVWDLRGGAAMIIAALRAEGVTSIFPAKHIDRGYEAIETRLAALGARIIRVDPAGSRQPDTKEGNRWTKEPEEASPETGSQQEADRAGTPPG
;
A
#
# COMPACT_ATOMS: atom_id res chain seq x y z
N ARG A 1 7.05 15.33 18.64
CA ARG A 1 6.31 14.15 18.13
C ARG A 1 5.29 14.48 17.04
N HIS A 2 4.15 15.16 17.27
CA HIS A 2 3.25 15.51 16.13
C HIS A 2 3.92 16.38 15.08
N ALA A 3 4.81 17.29 15.51
CA ALA A 3 5.62 18.10 14.60
C ALA A 3 6.42 17.24 13.61
N GLU A 4 7.06 16.15 14.08
CA GLU A 4 7.84 15.25 13.22
C GLU A 4 6.96 14.53 12.20
N GLU A 5 5.76 14.11 12.59
CA GLU A 5 4.81 13.45 11.68
C GLU A 5 4.26 14.41 10.63
N LEU A 6 3.97 15.65 11.02
CA LEU A 6 3.60 16.70 10.06
C LEU A 6 4.76 17.06 9.14
N GLN A 7 6.00 17.04 9.63
CA GLN A 7 7.19 17.20 8.79
C GLN A 7 7.33 16.06 7.78
N ARG A 8 6.98 14.81 8.13
CA ARG A 8 6.91 13.69 7.16
C ARG A 8 5.88 13.93 6.04
N MET A 9 4.81 14.66 6.35
CA MET A 9 3.83 15.11 5.37
C MET A 9 4.27 16.37 4.59
N GLY A 10 5.47 16.90 4.85
CA GLY A 10 6.03 18.05 4.14
C GLY A 10 5.81 19.41 4.81
N ALA A 11 5.37 19.47 6.07
CA ALA A 11 5.25 20.73 6.80
C ALA A 11 6.62 21.33 7.19
N ASP A 12 6.80 22.65 7.04
CA ASP A 12 7.96 23.37 7.60
C ASP A 12 7.68 23.78 9.05
N ILE A 13 8.07 22.91 9.97
CA ILE A 13 7.97 23.14 11.42
C ILE A 13 9.38 23.09 12.01
N ARG A 14 9.73 24.05 12.86
CA ARG A 14 11.00 24.04 13.61
C ARG A 14 10.72 24.19 15.10
N MET A 15 11.32 23.32 15.89
CA MET A 15 11.22 23.38 17.35
C MET A 15 12.31 24.29 17.92
N GLN A 16 11.93 25.20 18.81
CA GLN A 16 12.80 26.08 19.59
C GLN A 16 12.44 25.91 21.08
N GLY A 17 13.00 24.87 21.72
CA GLY A 17 12.62 24.48 23.06
C GLY A 17 11.13 24.10 23.14
N PRO A 18 10.32 24.73 24.00
CA PRO A 18 8.88 24.46 24.08
C PRO A 18 8.05 25.16 22.98
N VAL A 19 8.67 25.98 22.14
CA VAL A 19 8.00 26.74 21.08
C VAL A 19 8.16 26.03 19.74
N ALA A 20 7.09 26.00 18.93
CA ALA A 20 7.14 25.54 17.55
C ALA A 20 6.94 26.74 16.61
N VAL A 21 7.87 26.94 15.69
CA VAL A 21 7.77 27.92 14.60
C VAL A 21 7.28 27.19 13.36
N ILE A 22 6.11 27.59 12.85
CA ILE A 22 5.47 26.98 11.69
C ILE A 22 5.52 27.98 10.54
N ARG A 23 6.03 27.57 9.39
CA ARG A 23 5.96 28.32 8.14
C ARG A 23 4.96 27.63 7.22
N GLY A 24 4.06 28.41 6.64
CA GLY A 24 3.09 27.89 5.68
C GLY A 24 3.79 27.24 4.49
N VAL A 25 3.24 26.14 4.01
CA VAL A 25 3.67 25.44 2.80
C VAL A 25 2.50 25.37 1.83
N ASP A 26 2.77 25.28 0.53
CA ASP A 26 1.72 25.27 -0.49
C ASP A 26 0.79 24.05 -0.36
N ARG A 27 1.37 22.90 -0.01
CA ARG A 27 0.69 21.62 0.08
C ARG A 27 1.35 20.69 1.08
N LEU A 28 0.55 19.85 1.71
CA LEU A 28 1.03 18.64 2.38
C LEU A 28 0.96 17.47 1.40
N THR A 29 1.72 16.42 1.67
CA THR A 29 1.76 15.18 0.88
C THR A 29 1.39 13.99 1.75
N GLY A 30 0.80 12.98 1.10
CA GLY A 30 0.42 11.73 1.73
C GLY A 30 1.64 11.01 2.31
N ALA A 31 1.51 10.52 3.55
CA ALA A 31 2.59 9.81 4.24
C ALA A 31 2.04 8.76 5.21
N GLU A 32 2.91 7.87 5.65
CA GLU A 32 2.67 7.02 6.81
C GLU A 32 3.02 7.78 8.09
N VAL A 33 2.04 7.93 8.98
CA VAL A 33 2.20 8.77 10.18
C VAL A 33 1.69 8.12 11.46
N GLY A 34 2.47 8.34 12.52
CA GLY A 34 2.21 7.84 13.86
C GLY A 34 1.34 8.76 14.71
N VAL A 35 0.46 8.21 15.55
CA VAL A 35 -0.30 8.98 16.56
C VAL A 35 -0.14 8.37 17.95
N TRP A 36 -0.06 9.21 18.99
CA TRP A 36 0.19 8.78 20.38
C TRP A 36 -0.78 9.37 21.39
N ASP A 37 -1.57 10.35 20.99
CA ASP A 37 -2.56 10.99 21.84
C ASP A 37 -3.85 11.28 21.04
N LEU A 38 -4.88 11.69 21.77
CA LEU A 38 -6.20 11.94 21.24
C LEU A 38 -6.24 13.18 20.32
N ARG A 39 -5.67 14.30 20.77
CA ARG A 39 -5.76 15.59 20.08
C ARG A 39 -4.82 15.63 18.87
N GLY A 40 -3.61 15.11 19.01
CA GLY A 40 -2.69 14.91 17.90
C GLY A 40 -3.28 13.97 16.85
N GLY A 41 -4.00 12.92 17.26
CA GLY A 41 -4.72 12.04 16.34
C GLY A 41 -5.73 12.77 15.45
N ALA A 42 -6.60 13.59 16.05
CA ALA A 42 -7.55 14.42 15.30
C ALA A 42 -6.86 15.45 14.39
N ALA A 43 -5.79 16.09 14.89
CA ALA A 43 -5.01 17.04 14.10
C ALA A 43 -4.39 16.37 12.86
N MET A 44 -3.87 15.14 12.99
CA MET A 44 -3.32 14.39 11.86
C MET A 44 -4.38 14.00 10.84
N ILE A 45 -5.60 13.64 11.27
CA ILE A 45 -6.71 13.39 10.33
C ILE A 45 -7.00 14.64 9.50
N ILE A 46 -7.08 15.81 10.13
CA ILE A 46 -7.35 17.07 9.41
C ILE A 46 -6.22 17.39 8.43
N ALA A 47 -4.95 17.22 8.85
CA ALA A 47 -3.81 17.41 7.97
C ALA A 47 -3.86 16.45 6.78
N ALA A 48 -4.20 15.18 7.01
CA ALA A 48 -4.34 14.16 5.96
C ALA A 48 -5.44 14.50 4.95
N LEU A 49 -6.58 15.02 5.41
CA LEU A 49 -7.68 15.43 4.52
C LEU A 49 -7.32 16.60 3.60
N ARG A 50 -6.28 17.37 3.91
CA ARG A 50 -5.76 18.45 3.06
C ARG A 50 -4.51 18.04 2.27
N ALA A 51 -3.92 16.89 2.55
CA ALA A 51 -2.72 16.43 1.88
C ALA A 51 -3.04 15.89 0.48
N GLU A 52 -2.09 16.05 -0.43
CA GLU A 52 -2.14 15.44 -1.75
C GLU A 52 -1.65 13.99 -1.68
N GLY A 53 -2.47 13.06 -2.15
CA GLY A 53 -2.20 11.62 -2.11
C GLY A 53 -2.92 10.92 -0.95
N VAL A 54 -2.34 9.82 -0.47
CA VAL A 54 -2.93 8.96 0.56
C VAL A 54 -2.07 9.01 1.82
N THR A 55 -2.70 9.26 2.96
CA THR A 55 -2.03 9.23 4.28
C THR A 55 -2.58 8.05 5.08
N SER A 56 -1.67 7.22 5.60
CA SER A 56 -2.01 6.12 6.52
C SER A 56 -1.68 6.54 7.95
N ILE A 57 -2.70 6.57 8.81
CA ILE A 57 -2.56 7.01 10.20
C ILE A 57 -2.66 5.80 11.13
N PHE A 58 -1.65 5.58 11.99
CA PHE A 58 -1.64 4.45 12.91
C PHE A 58 -0.97 4.76 14.27
N PRO A 59 -1.34 4.08 15.35
CA PRO A 59 -2.49 3.18 15.47
C PRO A 59 -3.79 3.96 15.77
N ALA A 60 -4.90 3.50 15.18
CA ALA A 60 -6.25 4.06 15.35
C ALA A 60 -6.69 4.24 16.82
N LYS A 61 -6.28 3.32 17.69
CA LYS A 61 -6.70 3.24 19.11
C LYS A 61 -6.56 4.54 19.91
N HIS A 62 -5.62 5.42 19.55
CA HIS A 62 -5.46 6.69 20.27
C HIS A 62 -6.57 7.69 19.96
N ILE A 63 -7.08 7.67 18.72
CA ILE A 63 -8.19 8.51 18.25
C ILE A 63 -9.51 7.97 18.82
N ASP A 64 -9.70 6.66 18.77
CA ASP A 64 -10.95 6.00 19.17
C ASP A 64 -11.31 6.21 20.66
N ARG A 65 -10.32 6.55 21.50
CA ARG A 65 -10.52 6.88 22.93
C ARG A 65 -11.38 8.11 23.19
N GLY A 66 -11.54 8.99 22.21
CA GLY A 66 -12.35 10.20 22.37
C GLY A 66 -13.09 10.66 21.11
N TYR A 67 -12.91 9.94 19.99
CA TYR A 67 -13.68 10.15 18.78
C TYR A 67 -14.25 8.82 18.29
N GLU A 68 -15.51 8.58 18.63
CA GLU A 68 -16.23 7.39 18.20
C GLU A 68 -16.58 7.47 16.70
N ALA A 69 -16.15 6.45 15.94
CA ALA A 69 -16.46 6.28 14.52
C ALA A 69 -16.20 7.56 13.69
N ILE A 70 -15.08 8.24 13.96
CA ILE A 70 -14.74 9.52 13.34
C ILE A 70 -14.68 9.44 11.82
N GLU A 71 -14.21 8.32 11.28
CA GLU A 71 -14.17 8.02 9.85
C GLU A 71 -15.57 8.07 9.23
N THR A 72 -16.56 7.48 9.89
CA THR A 72 -17.94 7.43 9.41
C THR A 72 -18.55 8.82 9.44
N ARG A 73 -18.34 9.56 10.54
CA ARG A 73 -18.87 10.92 10.71
C ARG A 73 -18.26 11.89 9.70
N LEU A 74 -16.95 11.81 9.46
CA LEU A 74 -16.29 12.66 8.48
C LEU A 74 -16.64 12.25 7.05
N ALA A 75 -16.74 10.95 6.75
CA ALA A 75 -17.19 10.47 5.44
C ALA A 75 -18.61 10.95 5.11
N ALA A 76 -19.51 10.97 6.09
CA ALA A 76 -20.86 11.54 5.93
C ALA A 76 -20.86 13.04 5.58
N LEU A 77 -19.77 13.76 5.90
CA LEU A 77 -19.55 15.16 5.53
C LEU A 77 -18.78 15.33 4.20
N GLY A 78 -18.49 14.22 3.50
CA GLY A 78 -17.78 14.22 2.22
C GLY A 78 -16.27 14.04 2.30
N ALA A 79 -15.73 13.72 3.49
CA ALA A 79 -14.31 13.40 3.62
C ALA A 79 -13.99 12.04 2.96
N ARG A 80 -12.85 11.95 2.27
CA ARG A 80 -12.33 10.68 1.74
C ARG A 80 -11.47 10.00 2.80
N ILE A 81 -12.12 9.21 3.66
CA ILE A 81 -11.47 8.50 4.77
C ILE A 81 -12.12 7.13 4.96
N ILE A 82 -11.29 6.11 5.25
CA ILE A 82 -11.74 4.75 5.54
C ILE A 82 -10.94 4.17 6.70
N ARG A 83 -11.57 3.28 7.47
CA ARG A 83 -10.88 2.43 8.44
C ARG A 83 -10.41 1.16 7.73
N VAL A 84 -9.15 0.80 7.93
CA VAL A 84 -8.55 -0.41 7.35
C VAL A 84 -8.14 -1.34 8.49
N ASP A 85 -8.57 -2.59 8.42
CA ASP A 85 -8.08 -3.66 9.28
C ASP A 85 -6.87 -4.34 8.61
N PRO A 86 -5.66 -4.27 9.20
CA PRO A 86 -4.47 -4.89 8.62
C PRO A 86 -4.58 -6.42 8.48
N ALA A 87 -5.51 -7.09 9.17
CA ALA A 87 -5.73 -8.53 9.03
C ALA A 87 -6.46 -8.93 7.73
N GLY A 88 -7.09 -7.96 7.02
CA GLY A 88 -7.90 -8.21 5.84
C GLY A 88 -7.26 -7.86 4.49
N SER A 89 -6.09 -7.20 4.47
CA SER A 89 -5.46 -6.76 3.22
C SER A 89 -4.53 -7.83 2.63
N ARG A 90 -5.10 -8.81 1.91
CA ARG A 90 -4.33 -9.61 0.96
C ARG A 90 -3.98 -8.72 -0.23
N GLN A 91 -2.72 -8.32 -0.34
CA GLN A 91 -2.21 -7.56 -1.49
C GLN A 91 -2.38 -8.43 -2.75
N PRO A 92 -3.01 -7.94 -3.84
CA PRO A 92 -3.08 -8.72 -5.06
C PRO A 92 -1.66 -8.89 -5.62
N ASP A 93 -1.27 -10.15 -5.84
CA ASP A 93 -0.02 -10.52 -6.52
C ASP A 93 -0.01 -9.92 -7.93
N THR A 94 0.57 -8.73 -8.10
CA THR A 94 1.02 -8.26 -9.42
C THR A 94 2.24 -9.07 -9.82
N LYS A 95 2.01 -10.24 -10.41
CA LYS A 95 3.02 -10.98 -11.19
C LYS A 95 2.45 -11.35 -12.54
N GLU A 96 2.46 -10.41 -13.48
CA GLU A 96 2.50 -10.72 -14.91
C GLU A 96 3.00 -9.50 -15.68
N GLY A 97 4.31 -9.50 -15.93
CA GLY A 97 5.02 -8.41 -16.59
C GLY A 97 6.52 -8.69 -16.60
N ASN A 98 6.99 -9.24 -17.72
CA ASN A 98 8.38 -9.43 -18.15
C ASN A 98 9.04 -10.77 -17.81
N ARG A 99 9.06 -11.65 -18.82
CA ARG A 99 10.27 -12.41 -19.15
C ARG A 99 10.41 -12.54 -20.66
N TRP A 100 11.15 -11.60 -21.23
CA TRP A 100 11.77 -11.72 -22.54
C TRP A 100 12.70 -12.95 -22.54
N THR A 101 12.40 -13.96 -23.35
CA THR A 101 13.40 -14.89 -23.89
C THR A 101 13.11 -15.10 -25.37
N LYS A 102 13.93 -14.39 -26.16
CA LYS A 102 14.29 -14.50 -27.58
C LYS A 102 13.72 -15.66 -28.40
N GLU A 103 13.17 -15.34 -29.57
CA GLU A 103 13.19 -16.22 -30.76
C GLU A 103 14.64 -16.45 -31.23
N PRO A 104 14.88 -17.56 -31.93
CA PRO A 104 15.15 -17.40 -33.36
C PRO A 104 14.45 -18.45 -34.26
N GLU A 105 13.88 -17.94 -35.35
CA GLU A 105 14.16 -18.27 -36.75
C GLU A 105 14.18 -19.76 -37.21
N GLU A 106 13.11 -20.11 -37.95
CA GLU A 106 13.03 -20.93 -39.17
C GLU A 106 13.87 -22.22 -39.35
N ALA A 107 13.17 -23.35 -39.59
CA ALA A 107 13.36 -24.19 -40.79
C ALA A 107 12.24 -25.25 -40.96
N SER A 108 11.90 -25.48 -42.22
CA SER A 108 10.72 -26.14 -42.82
C SER A 108 10.67 -27.69 -42.76
N PRO A 109 9.60 -28.34 -43.31
CA PRO A 109 9.16 -29.70 -42.98
C PRO A 109 9.47 -30.77 -44.05
N GLU A 110 9.62 -32.05 -43.65
CA GLU A 110 9.41 -33.26 -44.49
C GLU A 110 9.68 -34.54 -43.67
N THR A 111 8.72 -35.45 -43.47
CA THR A 111 8.22 -36.56 -44.32
C THR A 111 8.83 -37.93 -43.96
N GLY A 112 7.95 -38.93 -43.75
CA GLY A 112 8.26 -40.37 -43.75
C GLY A 112 8.47 -41.00 -42.37
N SER A 113 8.12 -42.24 -42.05
CA SER A 113 7.30 -43.31 -42.66
C SER A 113 7.51 -44.55 -41.77
N GLN A 114 6.46 -45.38 -41.63
CA GLN A 114 6.51 -46.84 -41.39
C GLN A 114 6.92 -47.34 -39.98
N GLN A 115 6.07 -48.15 -39.30
CA GLN A 115 6.05 -49.64 -39.26
C GLN A 115 7.36 -50.21 -38.68
N GLU A 116 7.44 -51.19 -37.78
CA GLU A 116 6.68 -52.41 -37.50
C GLU A 116 7.28 -52.97 -36.19
N ALA A 117 6.48 -53.53 -35.27
CA ALA A 117 6.43 -54.97 -34.95
C ALA A 117 7.40 -55.48 -33.86
N ASP A 118 6.90 -56.51 -33.15
CA ASP A 118 7.63 -57.56 -32.43
C ASP A 118 8.33 -57.16 -31.10
N ARG A 119 8.19 -57.82 -29.95
CA ARG A 119 7.72 -59.17 -29.54
C ARG A 119 7.43 -59.08 -28.02
N ALA A 120 6.30 -59.57 -27.53
CA ALA A 120 6.14 -60.89 -26.90
C ALA A 120 7.11 -61.21 -25.74
N GLY A 121 6.55 -61.48 -24.55
CA GLY A 121 7.15 -62.44 -23.61
C GLY A 121 7.37 -61.99 -22.15
N THR A 122 6.33 -62.01 -21.33
CA THR A 122 6.41 -62.50 -19.92
C THR A 122 6.75 -64.01 -19.98
N PRO A 123 7.32 -64.74 -18.98
CA PRO A 123 7.13 -64.56 -17.53
C PRO A 123 8.38 -64.98 -16.69
N PRO A 124 8.28 -65.54 -15.46
CA PRO A 124 8.78 -64.90 -14.23
C PRO A 124 9.91 -65.66 -13.53
N GLY A 125 10.46 -65.08 -12.47
CA GLY A 125 11.34 -65.72 -11.49
C GLY A 125 11.20 -65.05 -10.14
#